data_AF-A0A7W4AZ70-F1
#
_entry.id   AF-A0A7W4AZ70-F1
#
_cell.length_a   1.000
_cell.length_b   1.000
_cell.length_c   1.000
_cell.angle_alpha   90.00
_cell.angle_beta   90.00
_cell.angle_gamma   90.00
#
_symmetry.space_group_name_H-M   'P 1'
#
loop_
_entity.id
_entity.type
_entity.pdbx_description
1 polymer ?
#
loop_
_entity_poly.entity_id
_entity_poly.type
_entity_poly.pdbx_seq_one_letter_code
_entity_poly.pdbx_strand_id
1 'polypeptide(L)'
;QMYAESERLAAELTGHYMDQFTYAERATDWRGNNNIADSIFNQMEREPHPIPSWIVMSPGTGGTSATIGRYIRYQQQKTQLCVVDPENSVFYDYFHSGDATIVSDKYSKIEGIGRPRVEPSFIAGVVDSMIKIPDAASIATIQWLEQLIGRKTGASTGTNLYGALLLATQMRHAGQTGSIVTLICDAGERYLDTYYNPEWIENNIGCFQHYREKLSAFNVCGLIS
;
A
#
# COMPACT_ATOMS: atom_id res chain seq x y z
N GLN A 1 6.50 -22.81 2.51
CA GLN A 1 5.92 -24.03 1.92
C GLN A 1 5.29 -23.76 0.54
N MET A 2 4.45 -22.73 0.36
CA MET A 2 3.81 -22.44 -0.94
C MET A 2 4.78 -22.26 -2.13
N TYR A 3 5.90 -21.54 -1.95
CA TYR A 3 6.90 -21.30 -3.01
C TYR A 3 7.59 -22.59 -3.47
N ALA A 4 8.14 -23.34 -2.52
CA ALA A 4 8.80 -24.61 -2.78
C ALA A 4 7.85 -25.62 -3.45
N GLU A 5 6.56 -25.61 -3.06
CA GLU A 5 5.57 -26.48 -3.68
C GLU A 5 5.23 -26.04 -5.11
N SER A 6 5.15 -24.72 -5.37
CA SER A 6 4.92 -24.18 -6.72
C SER A 6 6.09 -24.49 -7.66
N GLU A 7 7.33 -24.38 -7.18
CA GLU A 7 8.54 -24.77 -7.92
C GLU A 7 8.57 -26.28 -8.20
N ARG A 8 8.25 -27.09 -7.18
CA ARG A 8 8.18 -28.55 -7.31
C ARG A 8 7.15 -28.98 -8.36
N LEU A 9 5.94 -28.42 -8.31
CA LEU A 9 4.87 -28.71 -9.27
C LEU A 9 5.23 -28.24 -10.68
N ALA A 10 5.89 -27.08 -10.84
CA ALA A 10 6.35 -26.63 -12.14
C ALA A 10 7.37 -27.61 -12.75
N ALA A 11 8.32 -28.08 -11.94
CA ALA A 11 9.28 -29.10 -12.37
C ALA A 11 8.60 -30.44 -12.72
N GLU A 12 7.63 -30.88 -11.91
CA GLU A 12 6.89 -32.14 -12.13
C GLU A 12 6.01 -32.10 -13.39
N LEU A 13 5.33 -30.98 -13.62
CA LEU A 13 4.35 -30.82 -14.71
C LEU A 13 4.97 -30.26 -15.99
N THR A 14 6.29 -30.08 -16.05
CA THR A 14 6.98 -29.38 -17.16
C THR A 14 6.39 -27.97 -17.41
N GLY A 15 5.92 -27.34 -16.34
CA GLY A 15 5.35 -25.99 -16.34
C GLY A 15 6.41 -24.92 -16.08
N HIS A 16 6.02 -23.66 -16.23
CA HIS A 16 6.86 -22.51 -15.86
C HIS A 16 6.23 -21.74 -14.69
N TYR A 17 6.99 -21.57 -13.62
CA TYR A 17 6.61 -20.75 -12.48
C TYR A 17 7.18 -19.34 -12.66
N MET A 18 6.31 -18.34 -12.85
CA MET A 18 6.72 -16.95 -13.15
C MET A 18 7.35 -16.20 -11.96
N ASP A 19 7.19 -16.68 -10.73
CA ASP A 19 7.74 -16.12 -9.49
C ASP A 19 7.63 -14.59 -9.36
N GLN A 20 6.41 -14.12 -9.07
CA GLN A 20 6.13 -12.70 -8.86
C GLN A 20 6.83 -12.08 -7.63
N PHE A 21 7.43 -12.88 -6.75
CA PHE A 21 8.04 -12.39 -5.51
C PHE A 21 9.52 -12.08 -5.67
N THR A 22 10.15 -12.79 -6.61
CA THR A 22 11.53 -12.50 -7.02
C THR A 22 11.60 -11.49 -8.16
N TYR A 23 10.60 -11.46 -9.05
CA TYR A 23 10.72 -10.74 -10.32
C TYR A 23 9.73 -9.59 -10.55
N ALA A 24 8.79 -9.31 -9.64
CA ALA A 24 7.79 -8.26 -9.88
C ALA A 24 8.40 -6.88 -10.15
N GLU A 25 9.55 -6.54 -9.55
CA GLU A 25 10.24 -5.28 -9.78
C GLU A 25 11.00 -5.21 -11.12
N ARG A 26 11.14 -6.35 -11.82
CA ARG A 26 11.76 -6.45 -13.15
C ARG A 26 10.73 -6.68 -14.26
N ALA A 27 9.55 -7.18 -13.90
CA ALA A 27 8.48 -7.47 -14.85
C ALA A 27 7.95 -6.23 -15.55
N THR A 28 8.05 -5.06 -14.91
CA THR A 28 7.66 -3.78 -15.50
C THR A 28 8.89 -2.98 -15.89
N ASP A 29 8.94 -2.48 -17.13
CA ASP A 29 9.90 -1.46 -17.51
C ASP A 29 9.51 -0.13 -16.83
N TRP A 30 10.09 0.08 -15.66
CA TRP A 30 9.89 1.29 -14.87
C TRP A 30 10.49 2.53 -15.54
N ARG A 31 11.33 2.39 -16.58
CA ARG A 31 11.82 3.53 -17.38
C ARG A 31 10.89 3.89 -18.53
N GLY A 32 10.00 2.98 -18.90
CA GLY A 32 9.08 3.14 -20.02
C GLY A 32 7.99 4.16 -19.74
N ASN A 33 7.34 4.60 -20.81
CA ASN A 33 6.20 5.52 -20.84
C ASN A 33 4.84 4.79 -20.83
N ASN A 34 4.82 3.59 -20.23
CA ASN A 34 3.62 2.76 -20.13
C ASN A 34 3.63 1.97 -18.81
N ASN A 35 3.86 2.69 -17.71
CA ASN A 35 3.78 2.14 -16.37
C ASN A 35 2.96 3.07 -15.47
N ILE A 36 2.67 2.59 -14.27
CA ILE A 36 1.81 3.29 -13.32
C ILE A 36 2.40 4.63 -12.87
N ALA A 37 3.72 4.73 -12.75
CA ALA A 37 4.37 5.97 -12.33
C ALA A 37 4.24 7.04 -13.43
N ASP A 38 4.56 6.69 -14.67
CA ASP A 38 4.36 7.57 -15.83
C ASP A 38 2.89 8.04 -15.94
N SER A 39 1.94 7.12 -15.77
CA SER A 39 0.50 7.45 -15.78
C SER A 39 0.11 8.43 -14.68
N ILE A 40 0.63 8.25 -13.46
CA ILE A 40 0.41 9.19 -12.34
C ILE A 40 0.90 10.58 -12.71
N PHE A 41 2.16 10.72 -13.14
CA PHE A 41 2.73 12.04 -13.44
C PHE A 41 2.01 12.71 -14.61
N ASN A 42 1.68 11.98 -15.68
CA ASN A 42 0.92 12.51 -16.82
C ASN A 42 -0.49 12.99 -16.43
N GLN A 43 -1.17 12.29 -15.51
CA GLN A 43 -2.47 12.73 -15.01
C GLN A 43 -2.34 13.98 -14.13
N MET A 44 -1.31 14.02 -13.28
CA MET A 44 -1.06 15.13 -12.37
C MET A 44 -0.73 16.44 -13.10
N GLU A 45 -0.26 16.42 -14.35
CA GLU A 45 -0.04 17.64 -15.16
C GLU A 45 -1.26 18.57 -15.23
N ARG A 46 -2.47 18.02 -15.01
CA ARG A 46 -3.75 18.76 -15.05
C ARG A 46 -4.20 19.28 -13.68
N GLU A 47 -3.45 19.00 -12.62
CA GLU A 47 -3.78 19.37 -11.25
C GLU A 47 -3.03 20.63 -10.79
N PRO A 48 -3.52 21.37 -9.78
CA PRO A 48 -2.86 22.58 -9.27
C PRO A 48 -1.42 22.38 -8.79
N HIS A 49 -1.11 21.16 -8.34
CA HIS A 49 0.22 20.73 -7.91
C HIS A 49 0.68 19.53 -8.76
N PRO A 50 1.24 19.77 -9.96
CA PRO A 50 1.47 18.72 -10.94
C PRO A 50 2.62 17.77 -10.61
N ILE A 51 3.53 18.20 -9.74
CA ILE A 51 4.53 17.32 -9.14
C ILE A 51 4.05 17.02 -7.72
N PRO A 52 3.55 15.81 -7.44
CA PRO A 52 3.09 15.46 -6.11
C PRO A 52 4.22 15.54 -5.10
N SER A 53 3.92 16.07 -3.92
CA SER A 53 4.87 16.05 -2.80
C SER A 53 5.10 14.62 -2.32
N TRP A 54 4.03 13.83 -2.28
CA TRP A 54 4.06 12.44 -1.84
C TRP A 54 3.29 11.54 -2.79
N ILE A 55 3.85 10.35 -3.03
CA ILE A 55 3.10 9.18 -3.49
C ILE A 55 3.07 8.16 -2.37
N VAL A 56 1.88 7.62 -2.08
CA VAL A 56 1.64 6.65 -1.01
C VAL A 56 1.25 5.31 -1.62
N MET A 57 1.98 4.25 -1.27
CA MET A 57 1.69 2.91 -1.77
C MET A 57 2.10 1.81 -0.79
N SER A 58 1.21 0.85 -0.55
CA SER A 58 1.51 -0.34 0.24
C SER A 58 2.34 -1.36 -0.53
N PRO A 59 3.21 -2.14 0.16
CA PRO A 59 4.00 -3.19 -0.47
C PRO A 59 3.27 -4.54 -0.38
N GLY A 60 3.17 -5.25 -1.50
CA GLY A 60 2.76 -6.65 -1.57
C GLY A 60 3.93 -7.55 -1.91
N THR A 61 4.20 -7.70 -3.20
CA THR A 61 5.51 -8.18 -3.68
C THR A 61 6.57 -7.08 -3.54
N GLY A 62 6.16 -5.81 -3.67
CA GLY A 62 7.05 -4.65 -3.70
C GLY A 62 7.29 -4.10 -5.10
N GLY A 63 6.77 -4.76 -6.15
CA GLY A 63 6.95 -4.32 -7.54
C GLY A 63 6.41 -2.92 -7.83
N THR A 64 5.21 -2.57 -7.32
CA THR A 64 4.60 -1.26 -7.55
C THR A 64 5.38 -0.13 -6.88
N SER A 65 5.74 -0.28 -5.59
CA SER A 65 6.55 0.71 -4.88
C SER A 65 7.95 0.82 -5.46
N ALA A 66 8.56 -0.29 -5.88
CA ALA A 66 9.85 -0.28 -6.57
C ALA A 66 9.77 0.46 -7.91
N THR A 67 8.71 0.23 -8.70
CA THR A 67 8.48 0.92 -9.98
C THR A 67 8.35 2.43 -9.77
N ILE A 68 7.48 2.84 -8.85
CA ILE A 68 7.27 4.26 -8.52
C ILE A 68 8.56 4.91 -8.03
N GLY A 69 9.22 4.30 -7.03
CA GLY A 69 10.44 4.87 -6.44
C GLY A 69 11.58 4.97 -7.45
N ARG A 70 11.81 3.95 -8.27
CA ARG A 70 12.82 4.00 -9.34
C ARG A 70 12.49 5.06 -10.38
N TYR A 71 11.22 5.19 -10.78
CA TYR A 71 10.77 6.22 -11.72
C TYR A 71 11.03 7.63 -11.18
N ILE A 72 10.64 7.91 -9.93
CA ILE A 72 10.87 9.20 -9.26
C ILE A 72 12.35 9.58 -9.32
N ARG A 73 13.25 8.64 -8.95
CA ARG A 73 14.70 8.89 -8.95
C ARG A 73 15.26 9.09 -10.35
N TYR A 74 14.81 8.31 -11.31
CA TYR A 74 15.28 8.39 -12.69
C TYR A 74 14.86 9.68 -13.39
N GLN A 75 13.62 10.10 -13.19
CA GLN A 75 13.09 11.36 -13.71
C GLN A 75 13.50 12.58 -12.86
N GLN A 76 14.28 12.38 -11.79
CA GLN A 76 14.73 13.43 -10.85
C GLN A 76 13.57 14.26 -10.28
N GLN A 77 12.43 13.60 -10.03
CA GLN A 77 11.26 14.25 -9.46
C GLN A 77 11.49 14.59 -7.99
N LYS A 78 10.99 15.74 -7.53
CA LYS A 78 11.05 16.15 -6.11
C LYS A 78 10.10 15.36 -5.21
N THR A 79 9.23 14.55 -5.81
CA THR A 79 8.27 13.68 -5.12
C THR A 79 8.97 12.71 -4.16
N GLN A 80 8.36 12.50 -3.01
CA GLN A 80 8.78 11.50 -2.04
C GLN A 80 7.86 10.29 -2.08
N LEU A 81 8.42 9.09 -1.89
CA LEU A 81 7.67 7.84 -1.80
C LEU A 81 7.48 7.45 -0.33
N CYS A 82 6.23 7.43 0.13
CA CYS A 82 5.87 6.84 1.41
C CYS A 82 5.28 5.45 1.21
N VAL A 83 5.89 4.44 1.81
CA VAL A 83 5.33 3.08 1.80
C VAL A 83 4.54 2.82 3.07
N VAL A 84 3.30 2.38 2.93
CA VAL A 84 2.42 2.08 4.06
C VAL A 84 2.29 0.58 4.25
N ASP A 85 2.86 0.06 5.33
CA ASP A 85 2.92 -1.38 5.58
C ASP A 85 1.82 -1.76 6.58
N PRO A 86 0.97 -2.76 6.30
CA PRO A 86 -0.02 -3.17 7.28
C PRO A 86 0.65 -3.80 8.50
N GLU A 87 -0.05 -3.83 9.64
CA GLU A 87 0.44 -4.53 10.82
C GLU A 87 0.63 -6.03 10.55
N ASN A 88 1.48 -6.69 11.35
CA ASN A 88 1.88 -8.08 11.13
C ASN A 88 2.59 -8.36 9.79
N SER A 89 3.11 -7.31 9.13
CA SER A 89 4.09 -7.39 8.05
C SER A 89 5.50 -7.03 8.56
N VAL A 90 6.52 -7.58 7.90
CA VAL A 90 7.93 -7.34 8.27
C VAL A 90 8.60 -6.20 7.50
N PHE A 91 7.96 -5.64 6.47
CA PHE A 91 8.63 -4.66 5.60
C PHE A 91 9.01 -3.37 6.33
N TYR A 92 8.16 -2.88 7.24
CA TYR A 92 8.47 -1.73 8.09
C TYR A 92 9.71 -1.99 8.95
N ASP A 93 9.78 -3.16 9.58
CA ASP A 93 10.88 -3.51 10.49
C ASP A 93 12.18 -3.71 9.68
N TYR A 94 12.09 -4.32 8.50
CA TYR A 94 13.19 -4.44 7.54
C TYR A 94 13.71 -3.07 7.08
N PHE A 95 12.83 -2.13 6.73
CA PHE A 95 13.26 -0.80 6.27
C PHE A 95 14.08 -0.04 7.32
N HIS A 96 13.75 -0.18 8.60
CA HIS A 96 14.47 0.50 9.68
C HIS A 96 15.75 -0.23 10.11
N SER A 97 15.74 -1.57 10.09
CA SER A 97 16.87 -2.38 10.57
C SER A 97 17.89 -2.72 9.48
N GLY A 98 17.45 -2.82 8.23
CA GLY A 98 18.21 -3.42 7.13
C GLY A 98 18.34 -4.94 7.20
N ASP A 99 17.71 -5.60 8.18
CA ASP A 99 17.82 -7.04 8.39
C ASP A 99 16.81 -7.80 7.53
N ALA A 100 17.29 -8.37 6.42
CA ALA A 100 16.49 -9.18 5.52
C ALA A 100 16.13 -10.57 6.07
N THR A 101 16.66 -10.96 7.24
CA THR A 101 16.38 -12.26 7.87
C THR A 101 15.11 -12.25 8.74
N ILE A 102 14.51 -11.08 8.95
CA ILE A 102 13.29 -10.93 9.76
C ILE A 102 12.14 -11.74 9.15
N VAL A 103 11.52 -12.53 10.02
CA VAL A 103 10.33 -13.32 9.73
C VAL A 103 9.29 -13.15 10.85
N SER A 104 8.01 -13.29 10.50
CA SER A 104 6.88 -13.21 11.41
C SER A 104 5.98 -14.42 11.23
N ASP A 105 5.54 -15.01 12.34
CA ASP A 105 4.52 -16.08 12.35
C ASP A 105 3.10 -15.51 12.23
N LYS A 106 2.96 -14.19 12.30
CA LYS A 106 1.70 -13.46 12.08
C LYS A 106 1.65 -12.91 10.67
N TYR A 107 0.42 -12.72 10.18
CA TYR A 107 0.14 -12.11 8.89
C TYR A 107 -0.99 -11.08 9.03
N SER A 108 -0.89 -10.00 8.26
CA SER A 108 -2.00 -9.04 8.11
C SER A 108 -3.22 -9.74 7.53
N LYS A 109 -4.40 -9.29 7.94
CA LYS A 109 -5.68 -9.68 7.35
C LYS A 109 -6.00 -8.90 6.08
N ILE A 110 -5.20 -7.90 5.72
CA ILE A 110 -5.36 -7.12 4.49
C ILE A 110 -4.70 -7.88 3.33
N GLU A 111 -5.53 -8.31 2.38
CA GLU A 111 -5.11 -9.12 1.26
C GLU A 111 -4.28 -8.34 0.25
N GLY A 112 -3.30 -9.02 -0.34
CA GLY A 112 -2.44 -8.48 -1.39
C GLY A 112 -1.26 -7.64 -0.91
N ILE A 113 -1.24 -7.23 0.36
CA ILE A 113 -0.20 -6.38 0.94
C ILE A 113 0.34 -6.93 2.26
N GLY A 114 1.54 -6.52 2.63
CA GLY A 114 2.25 -7.04 3.79
C GLY A 114 2.74 -8.48 3.61
N ARG A 115 3.89 -8.81 4.21
CA ARG A 115 4.48 -10.15 4.12
C ARG A 115 5.10 -10.60 5.43
N PRO A 116 5.05 -11.92 5.73
CA PRO A 116 5.68 -12.49 6.92
C PRO A 116 7.21 -12.62 6.77
N ARG A 117 7.77 -12.27 5.61
CA ARG A 117 9.21 -12.28 5.30
C ARG A 117 9.52 -11.16 4.32
N VAL A 118 10.77 -10.74 4.25
CA VAL A 118 11.22 -9.75 3.26
C VAL A 118 11.24 -10.38 1.88
N GLU A 119 10.47 -9.84 0.95
CA GLU A 119 10.47 -10.28 -0.45
C GLU A 119 11.54 -9.53 -1.27
N PRO A 120 12.32 -10.22 -2.13
CA PRO A 120 13.40 -9.60 -2.91
C PRO A 120 12.97 -8.43 -3.79
N SER A 121 11.73 -8.46 -4.31
CA SER A 121 11.20 -7.37 -5.14
C SER A 121 10.88 -6.09 -4.36
N PHE A 122 10.95 -6.10 -3.02
CA PHE A 122 10.82 -4.90 -2.21
C PHE A 122 12.16 -4.13 -2.13
N ILE A 123 12.22 -2.97 -2.78
CA ILE A 123 13.41 -2.14 -2.87
C ILE A 123 13.37 -1.02 -1.84
N ALA A 124 13.85 -1.26 -0.62
CA ALA A 124 13.87 -0.28 0.46
C ALA A 124 14.63 1.02 0.09
N GLY A 125 15.69 0.91 -0.72
CA GLY A 125 16.52 2.07 -1.10
C GLY A 125 15.84 3.14 -1.96
N VAL A 126 14.62 2.91 -2.44
CA VAL A 126 13.83 3.94 -3.15
C VAL A 126 12.68 4.52 -2.32
N VAL A 127 12.56 4.14 -1.05
CA VAL A 127 11.50 4.57 -0.14
C VAL A 127 12.02 5.71 0.74
N ASP A 128 11.28 6.81 0.82
CA ASP A 128 11.64 8.00 1.63
C ASP A 128 11.11 7.92 3.06
N SER A 129 9.94 7.28 3.24
CA SER A 129 9.31 7.12 4.55
C SER A 129 8.46 5.85 4.59
N MET A 130 8.31 5.27 5.78
CA MET A 130 7.38 4.18 6.01
C MET A 130 6.45 4.45 7.20
N ILE A 131 5.21 4.01 7.07
CA ILE A 131 4.19 4.10 8.14
C ILE A 131 3.57 2.71 8.32
N LYS A 132 3.50 2.22 9.56
CA LYS A 132 2.80 0.99 9.91
C LYS A 132 1.31 1.30 10.12
N ILE A 133 0.42 0.57 9.44
CA ILE A 133 -1.02 0.82 9.44
C ILE A 133 -1.77 -0.38 10.03
N PRO A 134 -2.55 -0.19 11.10
CA PRO A 134 -3.38 -1.26 11.65
C PRO A 134 -4.44 -1.76 10.66
N ASP A 135 -4.75 -3.06 10.69
CA ASP A 135 -5.74 -3.66 9.80
C ASP A 135 -7.11 -3.03 10.04
N ALA A 136 -7.44 -2.79 11.32
CA ALA A 136 -8.65 -2.08 11.75
C ALA A 136 -8.79 -0.68 11.12
N ALA A 137 -7.70 0.07 10.98
CA ALA A 137 -7.72 1.38 10.33
C ALA A 137 -8.01 1.25 8.83
N SER A 138 -7.47 0.22 8.17
CA SER A 138 -7.70 -0.05 6.75
C SER A 138 -9.17 -0.37 6.47
N ILE A 139 -9.78 -1.22 7.31
CA ILE A 139 -11.21 -1.59 7.20
C ILE A 139 -12.13 -0.39 7.50
N ALA A 140 -11.83 0.38 8.55
CA ALA A 140 -12.57 1.62 8.84
C ALA A 140 -12.55 2.58 7.64
N THR A 141 -11.38 2.70 7.00
CA THR A 141 -11.14 3.64 5.91
C THR A 141 -11.90 3.26 4.64
N ILE A 142 -11.96 1.98 4.24
CA ILE A 142 -12.75 1.61 3.05
C ILE A 142 -14.26 1.79 3.25
N GLN A 143 -14.76 1.60 4.47
CA GLN A 143 -16.17 1.80 4.79
C GLN A 143 -16.53 3.29 4.83
N TRP A 144 -15.64 4.11 5.39
CA TRP A 144 -15.75 5.58 5.31
C TRP A 144 -15.68 6.08 3.87
N LEU A 145 -14.71 5.58 3.08
CA LEU A 145 -14.54 5.96 1.67
C LEU A 145 -15.79 5.62 0.85
N GLU A 146 -16.39 4.45 1.06
CA GLU A 146 -17.62 4.04 0.37
C GLU A 146 -18.74 5.10 0.54
N GLN A 147 -18.90 5.67 1.74
CA GLN A 147 -19.90 6.70 1.99
C GLN A 147 -19.64 7.99 1.18
N LEU A 148 -18.39 8.26 0.82
CA LEU A 148 -17.99 9.46 0.09
C LEU A 148 -18.10 9.30 -1.42
N ILE A 149 -17.74 8.13 -1.96
CA ILE A 149 -17.62 7.92 -3.41
C ILE A 149 -18.65 6.95 -3.97
N GLY A 150 -19.50 6.35 -3.13
CA GLY A 150 -20.58 5.45 -3.54
C GLY A 150 -20.11 4.13 -4.17
N ARG A 151 -18.85 3.73 -3.97
CA ARG A 151 -18.31 2.45 -4.46
C ARG A 151 -17.49 1.74 -3.39
N LYS A 152 -17.55 0.41 -3.41
CA LYS A 152 -16.75 -0.46 -2.54
C LYS A 152 -15.34 -0.63 -3.11
N THR A 153 -14.36 -0.77 -2.22
CA THR A 153 -12.94 -0.95 -2.60
C THR A 153 -12.30 -2.01 -1.70
N GLY A 154 -11.23 -2.67 -2.15
CA GLY A 154 -10.47 -3.59 -1.32
C GLY A 154 -9.68 -2.90 -0.22
N ALA A 155 -9.40 -3.61 0.87
CA ALA A 155 -8.83 -3.02 2.08
C ALA A 155 -7.41 -2.47 1.93
N SER A 156 -6.63 -2.91 0.94
CA SER A 156 -5.33 -2.31 0.60
C SER A 156 -5.47 -0.84 0.15
N THR A 157 -6.60 -0.49 -0.49
CA THR A 157 -6.97 0.91 -0.76
C THR A 157 -7.14 1.68 0.55
N GLY A 158 -7.80 1.07 1.54
CA GLY A 158 -7.96 1.65 2.87
C GLY A 158 -6.63 1.89 3.57
N THR A 159 -5.69 0.95 3.47
CA THR A 159 -4.33 1.10 4.01
C THR A 159 -3.62 2.29 3.37
N ASN A 160 -3.63 2.38 2.03
CA ASN A 160 -3.01 3.48 1.30
C ASN A 160 -3.64 4.84 1.63
N LEU A 161 -4.97 4.89 1.66
CA LEU A 161 -5.70 6.12 1.93
C LEU A 161 -5.51 6.58 3.37
N TYR A 162 -5.58 5.69 4.35
CA TYR A 162 -5.35 6.06 5.75
C TYR A 162 -3.94 6.65 5.95
N GLY A 163 -2.92 6.03 5.36
CA GLY A 163 -1.56 6.57 5.40
C GLY A 163 -1.43 7.93 4.67
N ALA A 164 -2.14 8.14 3.56
CA ALA A 164 -2.18 9.43 2.89
C ALA A 164 -2.84 10.53 3.77
N LEU A 165 -3.89 10.19 4.52
CA LEU A 165 -4.52 11.12 5.47
C LEU A 165 -3.61 11.46 6.66
N LEU A 166 -2.83 10.48 7.14
CA LEU A 166 -1.80 10.71 8.17
C LEU A 166 -0.70 11.66 7.64
N LEU A 167 -0.22 11.45 6.41
CA LEU A 167 0.74 12.37 5.78
C LEU A 167 0.16 13.76 5.56
N ALA A 168 -1.10 13.88 5.11
CA ALA A 168 -1.76 15.17 4.97
C ALA A 168 -1.84 15.92 6.31
N THR A 169 -2.12 15.19 7.39
CA THR A 169 -2.11 15.72 8.77
C THR A 169 -0.72 16.22 9.16
N GLN A 170 0.34 15.44 8.88
CA GLN A 170 1.72 15.84 9.15
C GLN A 170 2.15 17.06 8.33
N MET A 171 1.86 17.08 7.03
CA MET A 171 2.13 18.21 6.14
C MET A 171 1.48 19.49 6.67
N ARG A 172 0.20 19.40 7.08
CA ARG A 172 -0.50 20.54 7.65
C ARG A 172 0.12 21.04 8.95
N HIS A 173 0.50 20.14 9.85
CA HIS A 173 1.22 20.53 11.08
C HIS A 173 2.57 21.19 10.80
N ALA A 174 3.24 20.78 9.72
CA ALA A 174 4.49 21.38 9.26
C ALA A 174 4.30 22.65 8.41
N GLY A 175 3.06 23.11 8.19
CA GLY A 175 2.76 24.26 7.32
C GLY A 175 3.07 24.03 5.84
N GLN A 176 3.14 22.76 5.40
CA GLN A 176 3.43 22.37 4.03
C GLN A 176 2.15 22.27 3.19
N THR A 177 2.28 22.57 1.90
CA THR A 177 1.22 22.45 0.90
C THR A 177 1.72 21.63 -0.29
N GLY A 178 0.80 20.98 -0.99
CA GLY A 178 1.11 20.13 -2.14
C GLY A 178 0.08 19.02 -2.31
N SER A 179 0.22 18.25 -3.38
CA SER A 179 -0.61 17.07 -3.64
C SER A 179 0.00 15.79 -3.07
N ILE A 180 -0.89 14.91 -2.61
CA ILE A 180 -0.57 13.53 -2.21
C ILE A 180 -1.33 12.61 -3.16
N VAL A 181 -0.64 11.67 -3.77
CA VAL A 181 -1.25 10.67 -4.65
C VAL A 181 -1.25 9.32 -3.95
N THR A 182 -2.33 8.58 -4.14
CA THR A 182 -2.50 7.20 -3.68
C THR A 182 -3.33 6.42 -4.70
N LEU A 183 -3.40 5.10 -4.55
CA LEU A 183 -4.07 4.21 -5.50
C LEU A 183 -5.26 3.49 -4.87
N ILE A 184 -6.32 3.35 -5.66
CA ILE A 184 -7.39 2.38 -5.43
C ILE A 184 -6.99 1.10 -6.13
N CYS A 185 -6.72 0.06 -5.35
CA CYS A 185 -6.06 -1.14 -5.84
C CYS A 185 -7.04 -2.07 -6.57
N ASP A 186 -8.14 -2.43 -5.92
CA ASP A 186 -9.13 -3.35 -6.47
C ASP A 186 -10.55 -3.14 -5.92
N ALA A 187 -11.50 -3.82 -6.56
CA ALA A 187 -12.93 -3.67 -6.32
C ALA A 187 -13.36 -4.36 -5.02
N GLY A 188 -14.24 -3.70 -4.25
CA GLY A 188 -14.68 -4.21 -2.95
C GLY A 188 -15.65 -5.39 -3.01
N GLU A 189 -16.25 -5.64 -4.17
CA GLU A 189 -17.20 -6.74 -4.42
C GLU A 189 -16.57 -8.12 -4.18
N ARG A 190 -15.23 -8.22 -4.24
CA ARG A 190 -14.48 -9.44 -3.93
C ARG A 190 -14.47 -9.79 -2.44
N TYR A 191 -14.84 -8.82 -1.59
CA TYR A 191 -14.65 -8.86 -0.14
C TYR A 191 -15.96 -8.73 0.63
N LEU A 192 -17.09 -9.02 -0.01
CA LEU A 192 -18.41 -8.95 0.62
C LEU A 192 -18.54 -9.90 1.81
N ASP A 193 -17.91 -11.07 1.72
CA ASP A 193 -17.89 -12.08 2.79
C ASP A 193 -16.81 -11.83 3.85
N THR A 194 -15.95 -10.82 3.67
CA THR A 194 -14.85 -10.47 4.59
C THR A 194 -14.93 -9.03 5.07
N TYR A 195 -14.31 -8.08 4.38
CA TYR A 195 -14.14 -6.68 4.81
C TYR A 195 -15.43 -5.87 4.90
N TYR A 196 -16.51 -6.39 4.30
CA TYR A 196 -17.86 -5.84 4.39
C TYR A 196 -18.83 -6.72 5.19
N ASN A 197 -18.35 -7.84 5.74
CA ASN A 197 -19.14 -8.73 6.59
C ASN A 197 -18.87 -8.41 8.08
N PRO A 198 -19.86 -7.91 8.85
CA PRO A 198 -19.69 -7.58 10.26
C PRO A 198 -19.20 -8.74 11.13
N GLU A 199 -19.70 -9.96 10.91
CA GLU A 199 -19.31 -11.15 11.67
C GLU A 199 -17.85 -11.51 11.40
N TRP A 200 -17.42 -11.44 10.13
CA TRP A 200 -16.03 -11.68 9.79
C TRP A 200 -15.11 -10.65 10.44
N ILE A 201 -15.50 -9.36 10.42
CA ILE A 201 -14.73 -8.27 11.03
C ILE A 201 -14.60 -8.49 12.54
N GLU A 202 -15.69 -8.79 13.23
CA GLU A 202 -15.67 -9.04 14.67
C GLU A 202 -14.70 -10.18 15.03
N ASN A 203 -14.73 -11.26 14.25
CA ASN A 203 -13.91 -12.45 14.50
C ASN A 203 -12.43 -12.29 14.10
N ASN A 204 -12.08 -11.41 13.15
CA ASN A 204 -10.74 -11.35 12.56
C ASN A 204 -9.99 -10.04 12.78
N ILE A 205 -10.71 -8.93 12.96
CA ILE A 205 -10.16 -7.57 13.08
C ILE A 205 -10.44 -7.01 14.48
N GLY A 206 -11.62 -7.30 15.02
CA GLY A 206 -12.08 -6.75 16.30
C GLY A 206 -12.61 -5.32 16.16
N CYS A 207 -12.58 -4.57 17.26
CA CYS A 207 -13.15 -3.23 17.30
C CYS A 207 -12.32 -2.22 16.50
N PHE A 208 -12.96 -1.53 15.56
CA PHE A 208 -12.36 -0.48 14.74
C PHE A 208 -13.09 0.87 14.88
N GLN A 209 -13.92 1.01 15.92
CA GLN A 209 -14.73 2.20 16.18
C GLN A 209 -13.89 3.46 16.40
N HIS A 210 -12.76 3.34 17.11
CA HIS A 210 -11.81 4.44 17.29
C HIS A 210 -11.34 5.03 15.95
N TYR A 211 -11.06 4.19 14.95
CA TYR A 211 -10.66 4.67 13.62
C TYR A 211 -11.82 5.34 12.86
N ARG A 212 -13.06 4.85 13.02
CA ARG A 212 -14.24 5.54 12.47
C ARG A 212 -14.42 6.92 13.07
N GLU A 213 -14.19 7.08 14.37
CA GLU A 213 -14.26 8.38 15.04
C GLU A 213 -13.18 9.33 14.52
N LYS A 214 -11.95 8.86 14.36
CA LYS A 214 -10.87 9.64 13.73
C LYS A 214 -11.21 10.10 12.31
N LEU A 215 -11.75 9.21 11.48
CA LEU A 215 -12.17 9.53 10.11
C LEU A 215 -13.36 10.50 10.08
N SER A 216 -14.28 10.38 11.05
CA SER A 216 -15.39 11.32 11.20
C SER A 216 -14.91 12.70 11.64
N ALA A 217 -13.93 12.76 12.55
CA ALA A 217 -13.28 14.01 12.94
C ALA A 217 -12.53 14.63 11.76
N PHE A 218 -11.87 13.83 10.92
CA PHE A 218 -11.20 14.30 9.71
C PHE A 218 -12.16 15.04 8.76
N ASN A 219 -13.41 14.58 8.62
CA ASN A 219 -14.41 15.28 7.80
C ASN A 219 -14.69 16.72 8.28
N VAL A 220 -14.49 17.00 9.58
CA VAL A 220 -14.77 18.30 10.19
C VAL A 220 -13.51 19.16 10.24
N CYS A 221 -12.41 18.62 10.75
CA CYS A 221 -11.22 19.39 11.05
C CYS A 221 -10.08 19.19 10.04
N GLY A 222 -10.16 18.19 9.16
CA GLY A 222 -9.12 17.84 8.18
C GLY A 222 -7.85 17.27 8.80
N LEU A 223 -7.94 16.61 9.97
CA LEU A 223 -6.81 16.00 10.69
C LEU A 223 -7.20 14.60 11.19
N ILE A 224 -6.28 13.64 11.05
CA ILE A 224 -6.37 12.32 11.72
C ILE A 224 -5.51 12.41 12.99
N SER A 225 -6.17 12.59 14.14
CA SER A 225 -5.55 12.55 15.48
C SER A 225 -5.58 11.15 16.07
#